data_AF-A0A1E7LUV4-F1
#
_entry.id   AF-A0A1E7LUV4-F1
#
_cell.length_a   1.000
_cell.length_b   1.000
_cell.length_c   1.000
_cell.angle_alpha   90.00
_cell.angle_beta   90.00
_cell.angle_gamma   90.00
#
_symmetry.space_group_name_H-M   'P 1'
#
loop_
_entity.id
_entity.type
_entity.pdbx_description
1 polymer ?
#
loop_
_entity_poly.entity_id
_entity_poly.type
_entity_poly.pdbx_seq_one_letter_code
_entity_poly.pdbx_strand_id
1 'polypeptide(L)'
;AHATGRNTTDLARAVAAWRQGGAEGLAVLEDPWDPPAGPFDRARPLLAAAGFPRFTPRRNHLTHPDGSLQLRFGHDMRWYGYESDPGADDWWPRAAPQHDPVAALEALLAGDVVPDPEDTPSYVR
;
A
#
# COMPACT_ATOMS: atom_id res chain seq x y z
N ALA A 1 -31.71 8.75 -11.51
CA ALA A 1 -30.27 8.65 -11.19
C ALA A 1 -29.84 7.21 -11.41
N HIS A 2 -29.03 6.92 -12.43
CA HIS A 2 -28.45 5.60 -12.59
C HIS A 2 -27.28 5.48 -11.63
N ALA A 3 -27.42 4.65 -10.60
CA ALA A 3 -26.30 4.30 -9.75
C ALA A 3 -25.29 3.53 -10.62
N THR A 4 -24.15 4.15 -10.92
CA THR A 4 -22.94 3.39 -11.21
C THR A 4 -22.81 2.38 -10.07
N GLY A 5 -22.74 1.07 -10.33
CA GLY A 5 -22.85 0.00 -9.31
C GLY A 5 -21.78 -0.03 -8.21
N ARG A 6 -21.14 1.10 -7.88
CA ARG A 6 -20.25 1.30 -6.75
C ARG A 6 -21.06 1.59 -5.48
N ASN A 7 -20.73 0.87 -4.41
CA ASN A 7 -21.29 1.12 -3.10
C ASN A 7 -20.52 2.25 -2.38
N THR A 8 -20.99 2.67 -1.21
CA THR A 8 -20.35 3.74 -0.42
C THR A 8 -18.93 3.39 0.04
N THR A 9 -18.65 2.12 0.30
CA THR A 9 -17.33 1.62 0.69
C THR A 9 -16.34 1.79 -0.47
N ASP A 10 -16.75 1.49 -1.71
CA ASP A 10 -15.92 1.69 -2.90
C ASP A 10 -15.51 3.16 -3.06
N LEU A 11 -16.47 4.09 -2.87
CA LEU A 11 -16.18 5.52 -2.92
C LEU A 11 -15.23 5.95 -1.81
N ALA A 12 -15.45 5.47 -0.58
CA ALA A 12 -14.58 5.79 0.55
C ALA A 12 -13.14 5.30 0.32
N ARG A 13 -12.96 4.10 -0.22
CA ARG A 13 -11.64 3.57 -0.63
C ARG A 13 -10.99 4.41 -1.71
N ALA A 14 -11.74 4.79 -2.75
CA ALA A 14 -11.26 5.66 -3.82
C ALA A 14 -10.78 7.03 -3.29
N VAL A 15 -11.55 7.65 -2.39
CA VAL A 15 -11.16 8.92 -1.74
C VAL A 15 -9.92 8.74 -0.86
N ALA A 16 -9.83 7.65 -0.10
CA ALA A 16 -8.65 7.35 0.72
C ALA A 16 -7.40 7.18 -0.15
N ALA A 17 -7.50 6.45 -1.26
CA ALA A 17 -6.39 6.23 -2.20
C ALA A 17 -5.95 7.55 -2.85
N TRP A 18 -6.92 8.39 -3.26
CA TRP A 18 -6.62 9.73 -3.77
C TRP A 18 -5.91 10.61 -2.73
N ARG A 19 -6.32 10.56 -1.46
CA ARG A 19 -5.64 11.34 -0.40
C ARG A 19 -4.21 10.87 -0.14
N GLN A 20 -3.98 9.57 -0.20
CA GLN A 20 -2.67 8.95 -0.01
C GLN A 20 -1.70 9.25 -1.17
N GLY A 21 -2.21 9.21 -2.41
CA GLY A 21 -1.36 9.12 -3.60
C GLY A 21 -1.76 9.99 -4.79
N GLY A 22 -2.77 10.84 -4.63
CA GLY A 22 -3.36 11.61 -5.73
C GLY A 22 -3.96 10.70 -6.81
N ALA A 23 -3.86 11.14 -8.06
CA ALA A 23 -4.36 10.39 -9.21
C ALA A 23 -3.72 9.00 -9.35
N GLU A 24 -2.42 8.89 -9.05
CA GLU A 24 -1.73 7.61 -9.14
C GLU A 24 -2.19 6.65 -8.03
N GLY A 25 -2.41 7.16 -6.81
CA GLY A 25 -2.99 6.35 -5.73
C GLY A 25 -4.35 5.76 -6.11
N LEU A 26 -5.21 6.58 -6.74
CA LEU A 26 -6.50 6.11 -7.24
C LEU A 26 -6.35 5.10 -8.39
N ALA A 27 -5.47 5.36 -9.36
CA ALA A 27 -5.21 4.44 -10.47
C ALA A 27 -4.69 3.08 -9.96
N VAL A 28 -3.80 3.07 -8.98
CA VAL A 28 -3.29 1.84 -8.36
C VAL A 28 -4.39 1.05 -7.61
N LEU A 29 -5.40 1.73 -7.08
CA LEU A 29 -6.56 1.07 -6.49
C LEU A 29 -7.45 0.42 -7.56
N GLU A 30 -7.78 1.17 -8.62
CA GLU A 30 -8.85 0.81 -9.57
C GLU A 30 -8.36 0.02 -10.80
N ASP A 31 -7.13 0.26 -11.25
CA ASP A 31 -6.61 -0.21 -12.54
C ASP A 31 -5.33 -1.05 -12.39
N PRO A 32 -5.44 -2.34 -12.00
CA PRO A 32 -4.27 -3.22 -11.94
C PRO A 32 -3.65 -3.43 -13.33
N TRP A 33 -2.35 -3.18 -13.43
CA TRP A 33 -1.58 -3.22 -14.68
C TRP A 33 -0.45 -4.25 -14.59
N ASP A 34 0.11 -4.65 -15.74
CA ASP A 34 1.23 -5.59 -15.81
C ASP A 34 2.55 -4.83 -15.98
N PRO A 35 3.41 -4.72 -14.94
CA PRO A 35 4.67 -4.02 -15.06
C PRO A 35 5.64 -4.71 -16.00
N PRO A 36 6.44 -3.97 -16.79
CA PRO A 36 7.56 -4.56 -17.48
C PRO A 36 8.57 -5.13 -16.46
N ALA A 37 9.40 -6.05 -16.94
CA ALA A 37 10.46 -6.59 -16.10
C ALA A 37 11.34 -5.45 -15.52
N GLY A 38 11.73 -5.57 -14.25
CA GLY A 38 12.61 -4.58 -13.61
C GLY A 38 12.28 -4.27 -12.14
N PRO A 39 11.93 -3.02 -11.77
CA PRO A 39 11.75 -2.63 -10.36
C PRO A 39 10.76 -3.51 -9.60
N PHE A 40 9.67 -3.90 -10.25
CA PHE A 40 8.68 -4.81 -9.66
C PHE A 40 9.30 -6.18 -9.32
N ASP A 41 10.06 -6.79 -10.24
CA ASP A 41 10.69 -8.10 -10.03
C ASP A 41 11.73 -8.07 -8.90
N ARG A 42 12.40 -6.94 -8.72
CA ARG A 42 13.41 -6.75 -7.66
C ARG A 42 12.81 -6.69 -6.26
N ALA A 43 11.52 -6.39 -6.12
CA ALA A 43 10.91 -6.24 -4.81
C ALA A 43 10.88 -7.54 -3.99
N ARG A 44 10.56 -8.67 -4.62
CA ARG A 44 10.48 -9.96 -3.91
C ARG A 44 11.83 -10.39 -3.31
N PRO A 45 12.96 -10.32 -4.04
CA PRO A 45 14.29 -10.51 -3.46
C PRO A 45 14.63 -9.54 -2.33
N LEU A 46 14.27 -8.25 -2.45
CA LEU A 46 14.52 -7.26 -1.40
C LEU A 46 13.75 -7.57 -0.11
N LEU A 47 12.45 -7.89 -0.23
CA LEU A 47 11.61 -8.30 0.89
C LEU A 47 12.17 -9.56 1.58
N ALA A 48 12.60 -10.56 0.81
CA ALA A 48 13.20 -11.77 1.35
C ALA A 48 14.53 -11.49 2.08
N ALA A 49 15.37 -10.60 1.54
CA ALA A 49 16.63 -10.20 2.17
C ALA A 49 16.41 -9.46 3.50
N ALA A 50 15.30 -8.72 3.62
CA ALA A 50 14.86 -8.08 4.87
C ALA A 50 14.15 -9.04 5.84
N GLY A 51 14.01 -10.33 5.50
CA GLY A 51 13.44 -11.34 6.38
C GLY A 51 11.92 -11.48 6.32
N PHE A 52 11.24 -10.81 5.38
CA PHE A 52 9.81 -10.95 5.19
C PHE A 52 9.46 -12.24 4.44
N PRO A 53 8.23 -12.78 4.63
CA PRO A 53 7.81 -14.00 3.96
C PRO A 53 7.67 -13.80 2.45
N ARG A 54 7.50 -14.90 1.73
CA ARG A 54 7.33 -14.86 0.27
C ARG A 54 5.94 -14.33 -0.11
N PHE A 55 5.90 -13.10 -0.60
CA PHE A 55 4.69 -12.53 -1.21
C PHE A 55 4.36 -13.20 -2.55
N THR A 56 3.05 -13.33 -2.81
CA THR A 56 2.50 -13.85 -4.06
C THR A 56 2.30 -12.71 -5.06
N PRO A 57 2.98 -12.73 -6.22
CA PRO A 57 2.81 -11.71 -7.25
C PRO A 57 1.58 -11.96 -8.12
N ARG A 58 0.86 -10.89 -8.46
CA ARG A 58 -0.20 -10.89 -9.47
C ARG A 58 -0.30 -9.49 -10.07
N ARG A 59 -0.08 -9.33 -11.38
CA ARG A 59 0.00 -8.00 -12.02
C ARG A 59 0.99 -7.12 -11.25
N ASN A 60 0.63 -5.87 -10.97
CA ASN A 60 1.38 -4.95 -10.13
C ASN A 60 1.21 -5.18 -8.61
N HIS A 61 0.63 -6.29 -8.16
CA HIS A 61 0.38 -6.56 -6.74
C HIS A 61 1.34 -7.62 -6.19
N LEU A 62 1.76 -7.43 -4.94
CA LEU A 62 2.40 -8.41 -4.09
C LEU A 62 1.51 -8.62 -2.85
N THR A 63 0.90 -9.79 -2.72
CA THR A 63 0.02 -10.13 -1.58
C THR A 63 0.79 -10.94 -0.53
N HIS A 64 0.70 -10.52 0.73
CA HIS A 64 1.28 -11.23 1.87
C HIS A 64 0.55 -12.57 2.09
N PRO A 65 1.23 -13.65 2.52
CA PRO A 65 0.62 -14.99 2.62
C PRO A 65 -0.53 -15.12 3.63
N ASP A 66 -0.67 -14.22 4.60
CA ASP A 66 -1.84 -14.20 5.49
C ASP A 66 -3.11 -13.61 4.84
N GLY A 67 -2.97 -12.98 3.67
CA GLY A 67 -4.05 -12.32 2.96
C GLY A 67 -4.54 -11.01 3.57
N SER A 68 -3.80 -10.40 4.50
CA SER A 68 -4.19 -9.15 5.16
C SER A 68 -3.43 -7.91 4.69
N LEU A 69 -2.27 -8.10 4.04
CA LEU A 69 -1.43 -7.01 3.53
C LEU A 69 -1.13 -7.18 2.04
N GLN A 70 -1.10 -6.07 1.31
CA GLN A 70 -0.75 -6.04 -0.10
C GLN A 70 0.04 -4.78 -0.46
N LEU A 71 1.14 -4.97 -1.18
CA LEU A 71 1.84 -3.87 -1.84
C LEU A 71 1.40 -3.80 -3.30
N ARG A 72 1.13 -2.60 -3.80
CA ARG A 72 0.79 -2.37 -5.21
C ARG A 72 1.76 -1.37 -5.84
N PHE A 73 2.27 -1.70 -7.01
CA PHE A 73 3.26 -0.89 -7.72
C PHE A 73 2.56 0.09 -8.66
N GLY A 74 2.88 1.37 -8.54
CA GLY A 74 2.39 2.44 -9.41
C GLY A 74 3.24 2.65 -10.66
N HIS A 75 2.67 3.30 -11.67
CA HIS A 75 3.37 3.78 -12.85
C HIS A 75 4.42 4.84 -12.53
N ASP A 76 4.27 5.51 -11.39
CA ASP A 76 5.23 6.47 -10.83
C ASP A 76 6.41 5.81 -10.08
N MET A 77 6.52 4.49 -10.16
CA MET A 77 7.61 3.71 -9.58
C MET A 77 7.64 3.77 -8.05
N ARG A 78 6.47 3.95 -7.42
CA ARG A 78 6.28 3.85 -5.97
C ARG A 78 5.42 2.64 -5.59
N TRP A 79 5.58 2.21 -4.36
CA TRP A 79 4.84 1.13 -3.71
C TRP A 79 3.80 1.73 -2.78
N TYR A 80 2.56 1.36 -3.06
CA TYR A 80 1.38 1.72 -2.29
C TYR A 80 1.01 0.56 -1.39
N GLY A 81 0.90 0.84 -0.10
CA GLY A 81 0.51 -0.14 0.88
C GLY A 81 -1.00 -0.22 1.05
N TYR A 82 -1.52 -1.44 1.18
CA TYR A 82 -2.92 -1.74 1.43
C TYR A 82 -3.07 -2.81 2.52
N GLU A 83 -4.14 -2.68 3.30
CA GLU A 83 -4.59 -3.68 4.28
C GLU A 83 -6.01 -4.16 3.95
N SER A 84 -6.35 -5.37 4.36
CA SER A 84 -7.72 -5.90 4.34
C SER A 84 -7.90 -6.93 5.44
N ASP A 85 -9.16 -7.24 5.76
CA ASP A 85 -9.45 -8.46 6.52
C ASP A 85 -9.02 -9.69 5.70
N PRO A 86 -8.49 -10.76 6.34
CA PRO A 86 -8.12 -11.98 5.63
C PRO A 86 -9.27 -12.57 4.83
N GLY A 87 -9.08 -12.71 3.51
CA GLY A 87 -10.08 -13.27 2.60
C GLY A 87 -11.14 -12.29 2.10
N ALA A 88 -11.08 -11.02 2.51
CA ALA A 88 -11.90 -9.95 1.94
C ALA A 88 -11.19 -9.30 0.74
N ASP A 89 -11.98 -8.79 -0.21
CA ASP A 89 -11.48 -8.01 -1.35
C ASP A 89 -11.51 -6.49 -1.11
N ASP A 90 -11.84 -6.08 0.13
CA ASP A 90 -11.91 -4.69 0.55
C ASP A 90 -10.54 -4.18 1.02
N TRP A 91 -9.67 -3.91 0.04
CA TRP A 91 -8.33 -3.34 0.26
C TRP A 91 -8.38 -1.85 0.56
N TRP A 92 -7.92 -1.46 1.75
CA TRP A 92 -7.84 -0.08 2.21
C TRP A 92 -6.40 0.45 2.10
N PRO A 93 -6.18 1.60 1.45
CA PRO A 93 -4.86 2.21 1.34
C PRO A 93 -4.38 2.70 2.71
N ARG A 94 -3.13 2.37 3.07
CA ARG A 94 -2.50 2.77 4.34
C ARG A 94 -1.04 3.18 4.12
N ALA A 95 -0.56 4.05 5.01
CA ALA A 95 0.77 4.65 4.98
C ALA A 95 1.08 5.49 3.72
N ALA A 96 2.13 6.30 3.73
CA ALA A 96 2.54 7.03 2.53
C ALA A 96 3.22 6.08 1.51
N PRO A 97 3.07 6.31 0.18
CA PRO A 97 3.74 5.49 -0.81
C PRO A 97 5.25 5.70 -0.78
N GLN A 98 6.01 4.61 -0.94
CA GLN A 98 7.48 4.61 -0.85
C GLN A 98 8.13 4.10 -2.13
N HIS A 99 9.35 4.54 -2.44
CA HIS A 99 10.09 3.99 -3.59
C HIS A 99 10.65 2.58 -3.31
N ASP A 100 10.95 2.30 -2.04
CA ASP A 100 11.47 1.03 -1.60
C ASP A 100 10.33 0.12 -1.07
N PRO A 101 10.21 -1.13 -1.54
CA PRO A 101 9.14 -2.03 -1.13
C PRO A 101 9.26 -2.50 0.32
N VAL A 102 10.47 -2.59 0.87
CA VAL A 102 10.70 -2.89 2.28
C VAL A 102 10.21 -1.73 3.14
N ALA A 103 10.60 -0.50 2.80
CA ALA A 103 10.13 0.69 3.51
C ALA A 103 8.59 0.85 3.43
N ALA A 104 7.99 0.52 2.28
CA ALA A 104 6.53 0.53 2.14
C ALA A 104 5.85 -0.47 3.10
N LEU A 105 6.40 -1.68 3.22
CA LEU A 105 5.87 -2.71 4.11
C LEU A 105 6.08 -2.36 5.58
N GLU A 106 7.25 -1.84 5.95
CA GLU A 106 7.53 -1.39 7.31
C GLU A 106 6.58 -0.26 7.73
N ALA A 107 6.32 0.69 6.82
CA ALA A 107 5.37 1.77 7.07
C ALA A 107 3.93 1.25 7.24
N LEU A 108 3.53 0.20 6.50
CA LEU A 108 2.26 -0.49 6.72
C LEU A 108 2.19 -1.15 8.10
N LEU A 109 3.25 -1.87 8.49
CA LEU A 109 3.31 -2.61 9.75
C LEU A 109 3.35 -1.69 10.97
N ALA A 110 3.95 -0.50 10.83
CA ALA A 110 3.93 0.51 11.87
C ALA A 110 2.48 1.02 12.12
N GLY A 111 1.63 1.02 11.09
CA GLY A 111 0.39 1.78 11.11
C GLY A 111 0.68 3.28 11.23
N ASP A 112 -0.34 4.14 11.23
CA ASP A 112 -0.15 5.55 11.55
C ASP A 112 0.26 5.70 13.03
N VAL A 113 1.52 5.42 13.36
CA VAL A 113 2.13 5.86 14.61
C VAL A 113 2.19 7.37 14.53
N VAL A 114 1.15 8.03 15.02
CA VAL A 114 1.29 9.41 15.48
C VAL A 114 2.28 9.32 16.65
N PRO A 115 3.51 9.86 16.54
CA PRO A 115 4.38 9.93 17.69
C PRO A 115 3.63 10.71 18.77
N ASP A 116 3.59 10.17 19.98
CA ASP A 116 3.02 10.87 21.12
C ASP A 116 3.76 12.22 21.25
N PRO A 117 3.07 13.38 21.21
CA PRO A 117 3.73 14.68 21.29
C PRO A 117 4.52 14.89 22.59
N GLU A 118 4.36 14.02 23.59
CA GLU A 118 5.13 14.07 24.84
C GLU A 118 6.58 13.58 24.72
N ASP A 119 6.97 12.92 23.61
CA ASP A 119 8.36 12.46 23.39
C ASP A 119 9.26 13.52 22.71
N THR A 120 8.90 14.80 22.85
CA THR A 120 9.79 15.90 22.49
C THR A 120 10.78 16.09 23.65
N PRO A 121 12.08 15.75 23.52
CA PRO A 121 13.05 16.08 24.55
C PRO A 121 13.06 17.60 24.69
N SER A 122 12.60 18.08 25.85
CA SER A 122 12.54 19.49 26.19
C SER A 122 13.93 20.08 25.97
N TYR A 123 14.10 20.86 24.89
CA TYR A 123 15.33 21.62 24.70
C TYR A 123 15.30 22.69 25.77
N VAL A 124 16.06 22.41 26.84
CA VAL A 124 16.19 23.26 28.02
C VAL A 124 16.58 24.66 27.54
N ARG A 125 15.83 25.63 28.05
CA ARG A 125 15.99 27.07 27.85
C ARG A 125 17.27 27.58 28.50
#